data_AF-A0A2V9P409-F1
#
_entry.id   AF-A0A2V9P409-F1
#
_cell.length_a   1.000
_cell.length_b   1.000
_cell.length_c   1.000
_cell.angle_alpha   90.00
_cell.angle_beta   90.00
_cell.angle_gamma   90.00
#
_symmetry.space_group_name_H-M   'P 1'
#
loop_
_entity.id
_entity.type
_entity.pdbx_description
1 polymer ?
#
loop_
_entity_poly.entity_id
_entity_poly.type
_entity_poly.pdbx_seq_one_letter_code
_entity_poly.pdbx_strand_id
1 'polypeptide(L)'
;GGAGEAVYGVNYQDIAAVVSKTAVAIFDPTRENALAHEHVIETVMKNYTIIPMSFGTVFRTDDDIRQVLKSIYSSLKDVLKQMAGKLEFGVKVNWDRDQIIDELQQHDEELRKFHQEIVRKQLRSTYFARMQLGRMIDKALAERATLYVREIYEALRSCCVASRDNQPIGDKMIM
;
A
#
# COMPACT_ATOMS: atom_id res chain seq x y z
N GLY A 1 -6.50 24.61 -3.25
CA GLY A 1 -5.27 23.80 -3.18
C GLY A 1 -4.52 24.16 -1.91
N GLY A 2 -3.40 23.49 -1.62
CA GLY A 2 -2.74 23.43 -0.30
C GLY A 2 -2.56 24.74 0.50
N ALA A 3 -2.52 25.90 -0.15
CA ALA A 3 -2.42 27.22 0.50
C ALA A 3 -3.72 28.07 0.44
N GLY A 4 -4.88 27.46 0.19
CA GLY A 4 -6.16 28.17 -0.01
C GLY A 4 -6.36 28.71 -1.44
N GLU A 5 -5.40 28.46 -2.34
CA GLU A 5 -5.44 28.92 -3.73
C GLU A 5 -6.53 28.22 -4.55
N ALA A 6 -7.06 28.93 -5.55
CA ALA A 6 -8.04 28.38 -6.47
C ALA A 6 -7.45 27.21 -7.27
N VAL A 7 -8.22 26.13 -7.39
CA VAL A 7 -7.87 24.97 -8.22
C VAL A 7 -8.49 25.17 -9.61
N TYR A 8 -7.69 25.00 -10.65
CA TYR A 8 -8.14 25.17 -12.04
C TYR A 8 -7.50 24.13 -12.97
N GLY A 9 -8.06 24.00 -14.17
CA GLY A 9 -7.58 23.08 -15.20
C GLY A 9 -6.67 23.77 -16.23
N VAL A 10 -5.52 23.15 -16.53
CA VAL A 10 -4.72 23.46 -17.71
C VAL A 10 -5.03 22.40 -18.77
N ASN A 11 -5.79 22.80 -19.78
CA ASN A 11 -6.29 21.89 -20.82
C ASN A 11 -5.25 21.62 -21.91
N TYR A 12 -5.23 20.39 -22.40
CA TYR A 12 -4.56 19.98 -23.63
C TYR A 12 -5.45 18.95 -24.35
N GLN A 13 -6.00 19.35 -25.49
CA GLN A 13 -7.00 18.55 -26.22
C GLN A 13 -8.17 18.15 -25.30
N ASP A 14 -8.38 16.86 -25.09
CA ASP A 14 -9.45 16.26 -24.29
C ASP A 14 -8.97 15.76 -22.91
N ILE A 15 -7.78 16.17 -22.47
CA ILE A 15 -7.26 15.95 -21.11
C ILE A 15 -6.92 17.29 -20.45
N ALA A 16 -6.87 17.30 -19.11
CA ALA A 16 -6.51 18.48 -18.34
C ALA A 16 -5.63 18.10 -17.15
N ALA A 17 -4.65 18.94 -16.84
CA ALA A 17 -3.96 18.92 -15.56
C ALA A 17 -4.74 19.79 -14.57
N VAL A 18 -5.03 19.26 -13.38
CA VAL A 18 -5.66 20.03 -12.29
C VAL A 18 -4.56 20.58 -11.40
N VAL A 19 -4.50 21.90 -11.28
CA VAL A 19 -3.42 22.62 -10.61
C VAL A 19 -3.94 23.74 -9.72
N SER A 20 -3.09 24.21 -8.81
CA SER A 20 -3.28 25.47 -8.10
C SER A 20 -1.99 26.27 -8.15
N LYS A 21 -2.07 27.60 -8.12
CA LYS A 21 -0.88 28.44 -8.06
C LYS A 21 -0.13 28.22 -6.76
N THR A 22 1.19 28.27 -6.84
CA THR A 22 2.05 28.16 -5.67
C THR A 22 3.42 28.77 -5.97
N ALA A 23 4.17 29.14 -4.93
CA ALA A 23 5.57 29.53 -5.10
C ALA A 23 6.38 28.32 -5.57
N VAL A 24 7.36 28.55 -6.44
CA VAL A 24 8.28 27.49 -6.87
C VAL A 24 9.24 27.18 -5.72
N ALA A 25 8.82 26.27 -4.86
CA ALA A 25 9.54 25.82 -3.68
C ALA A 25 9.39 24.31 -3.49
N ILE A 26 10.29 23.72 -2.69
CA ILE A 26 10.15 22.35 -2.23
C ILE A 26 9.10 22.35 -1.12
N PHE A 27 8.05 21.56 -1.30
CA PHE A 27 7.03 21.38 -0.28
C PHE A 27 7.34 20.15 0.55
N ASP A 28 7.52 20.36 1.85
CA ASP A 28 7.60 19.24 2.78
C ASP A 28 6.25 18.49 2.78
N PRO A 29 6.26 17.15 2.75
CA PRO A 29 5.07 16.32 2.81
C PRO A 29 4.54 16.26 4.25
N THR A 30 4.22 17.42 4.82
CA THR A 30 3.54 17.50 6.10
C THR A 30 2.16 16.85 5.97
N ARG A 31 1.63 16.34 7.10
CA ARG A 31 0.31 15.70 7.13
C ARG A 31 -0.77 16.62 6.56
N GLU A 32 -0.72 17.90 6.89
CA GLU A 32 -1.67 18.90 6.41
C GLU A 32 -1.61 19.07 4.90
N ASN A 33 -0.41 19.23 4.33
CA ASN A 33 -0.24 19.40 2.88
C ASN A 33 -0.67 18.15 2.11
N ALA A 34 -0.31 16.96 2.61
CA ALA A 34 -0.67 15.69 2.00
C ALA A 34 -2.20 15.49 1.99
N LEU A 35 -2.87 15.80 3.09
CA LEU A 35 -4.34 15.74 3.17
C LEU A 35 -5.01 16.77 2.25
N ALA A 36 -4.47 17.97 2.12
CA ALA A 36 -5.01 18.97 1.21
C ALA A 36 -4.86 18.56 -0.26
N HIS A 37 -3.75 17.91 -0.63
CA HIS A 37 -3.55 17.31 -1.95
C HIS A 37 -4.56 16.19 -2.21
N GLU A 38 -4.72 15.28 -1.26
CA GLU A 38 -5.67 14.16 -1.36
C GLU A 38 -7.12 14.66 -1.49
N HIS A 39 -7.49 15.68 -0.74
CA HIS A 39 -8.83 16.25 -0.81
C HIS A 39 -9.19 16.81 -2.20
N VAL A 40 -8.21 17.41 -2.89
CA VAL A 40 -8.40 17.88 -4.27
C VAL A 40 -8.58 16.70 -5.21
N ILE A 41 -7.74 15.65 -5.07
CA ILE A 41 -7.83 14.41 -5.84
C ILE A 41 -9.23 13.80 -5.69
N GLU A 42 -9.68 13.54 -4.45
CA GLU A 42 -11.00 12.97 -4.16
C GLU A 42 -12.15 13.82 -4.73
N THR A 43 -12.02 15.14 -4.68
CA THR A 43 -13.05 16.06 -5.20
C THR A 43 -13.18 15.97 -6.71
N VAL A 44 -12.07 15.87 -7.45
CA VAL A 44 -12.07 15.72 -8.91
C VAL A 44 -12.55 14.31 -9.30
N MET A 45 -12.14 13.27 -8.55
CA MET A 45 -12.53 11.88 -8.78
C MET A 45 -14.04 11.65 -8.80
N LYS A 46 -14.81 12.45 -8.05
CA LYS A 46 -16.29 12.35 -8.03
C LYS A 46 -16.93 12.52 -9.41
N ASN A 47 -16.29 13.26 -10.31
CA ASN A 47 -16.86 13.62 -11.61
C ASN A 47 -16.01 13.15 -12.80
N TYR A 48 -14.74 12.82 -12.58
CA TYR A 48 -13.78 12.52 -13.65
C TYR A 48 -12.92 11.30 -13.33
N THR A 49 -12.47 10.60 -14.37
CA THR A 49 -11.35 9.64 -14.26
C THR A 49 -10.05 10.42 -14.24
N ILE A 50 -9.19 10.14 -13.26
CA ILE A 50 -7.95 10.89 -13.05
C ILE A 50 -6.74 9.96 -13.03
N ILE A 51 -5.56 10.57 -13.15
CA ILE A 51 -4.28 9.96 -12.79
C ILE A 51 -3.67 10.87 -11.70
N PRO A 52 -3.56 10.40 -10.44
CA PRO A 52 -3.00 11.23 -9.38
C PRO A 52 -1.50 11.43 -9.61
N MET A 53 -1.07 12.69 -9.55
CA MET A 53 0.35 13.04 -9.58
C MET A 53 0.94 12.93 -8.17
N SER A 54 2.21 12.55 -8.08
CA SER A 54 2.94 12.53 -6.82
C SER A 54 2.92 13.91 -6.16
N PHE A 55 2.76 13.92 -4.84
CA PHE A 55 2.82 15.13 -4.02
C PHE A 55 4.12 15.90 -4.27
N GLY A 56 4.04 17.24 -4.27
CA GLY A 56 5.20 18.11 -4.46
C GLY A 56 5.63 18.30 -5.93
N THR A 57 4.84 17.84 -6.90
CA THR A 57 5.10 18.13 -8.31
C THR A 57 4.77 19.60 -8.63
N VAL A 58 5.78 20.40 -8.97
CA VAL A 58 5.64 21.83 -9.25
C VAL A 58 6.22 22.16 -10.63
N PHE A 59 5.45 22.91 -11.43
CA PHE A 59 5.89 23.46 -12.72
C PHE A 59 6.02 24.98 -12.61
N ARG A 60 6.87 25.59 -13.45
CA ARG A 60 7.07 27.04 -13.43
C ARG A 60 5.91 27.78 -14.10
N THR A 61 5.37 27.21 -15.18
CA THR A 61 4.31 27.83 -15.97
C THR A 61 3.28 26.83 -16.47
N ASP A 62 2.10 27.33 -16.83
CA ASP A 62 1.06 26.56 -17.51
C ASP A 62 1.53 26.01 -18.88
N ASP A 63 2.47 26.70 -19.55
CA ASP A 63 3.03 26.24 -20.82
C ASP A 63 3.96 25.04 -20.65
N ASP A 64 4.76 24.99 -19.58
CA ASP A 64 5.55 23.81 -19.23
C ASP A 64 4.64 22.59 -19.01
N ILE A 65 3.51 22.79 -18.32
CA ILE A 65 2.48 21.76 -18.12
C ILE A 65 1.93 21.29 -19.46
N ARG A 66 1.56 22.20 -20.36
CA ARG A 66 1.06 21.85 -21.71
C ARG A 66 2.09 21.06 -22.52
N GLN A 67 3.38 21.40 -22.41
CA GLN A 67 4.44 20.67 -23.11
C GLN A 67 4.57 19.23 -22.58
N VAL A 68 4.45 19.03 -21.27
CA VAL A 68 4.42 17.67 -20.68
C VAL A 68 3.17 16.93 -21.12
N LEU A 69 1.98 17.51 -21.00
CA LEU A 69 0.74 16.88 -21.45
C LEU A 69 0.82 16.48 -22.93
N LYS A 70 1.45 17.32 -23.77
CA LYS A 70 1.69 17.03 -25.19
C LYS A 70 2.66 15.86 -25.40
N SER A 71 3.77 15.79 -24.67
CA SER A 71 4.82 14.79 -24.90
C SER A 71 4.39 13.38 -24.50
N ILE A 72 3.53 13.25 -23.48
CA ILE A 72 3.03 11.95 -22.98
C ILE A 72 1.53 11.74 -23.21
N TYR A 73 0.92 12.50 -24.12
CA TYR A 73 -0.53 12.49 -24.37
C TYR A 73 -1.09 11.09 -24.63
N SER A 74 -0.48 10.34 -25.55
CA SER A 74 -0.93 8.99 -25.91
C SER A 74 -0.91 8.05 -24.71
N SER A 75 0.19 8.05 -23.96
CA SER A 75 0.35 7.24 -22.75
C SER A 75 -0.68 7.60 -21.68
N LEU A 76 -0.91 8.90 -21.43
CA LEU A 76 -1.94 9.35 -20.47
C LEU A 76 -3.34 8.91 -20.91
N LYS A 77 -3.64 9.00 -22.21
CA LYS A 77 -4.96 8.63 -22.73
C LYS A 77 -5.22 7.13 -22.58
N ASP A 78 -4.22 6.30 -22.85
CA ASP A 78 -4.32 4.85 -22.68
C ASP A 78 -4.54 4.49 -21.20
N VAL A 79 -3.81 5.11 -20.28
CA VAL A 79 -3.98 4.88 -18.83
C VAL A 79 -5.36 5.36 -18.37
N LEU A 80 -5.81 6.56 -18.76
CA LEU A 80 -7.14 7.05 -18.41
C LEU A 80 -8.25 6.11 -18.91
N LYS A 81 -8.12 5.58 -20.13
CA LYS A 81 -9.06 4.59 -20.67
C LYS A 81 -9.04 3.29 -19.86
N GLN A 82 -7.86 2.85 -19.44
CA GLN A 82 -7.73 1.68 -18.57
C GLN A 82 -8.33 1.93 -17.18
N MET A 83 -8.24 3.14 -16.62
CA MET A 83 -8.76 3.46 -15.29
C MET A 83 -10.26 3.81 -15.27
N ALA A 84 -10.85 4.12 -16.42
CA ALA A 84 -12.25 4.53 -16.51
C ALA A 84 -13.20 3.51 -15.85
N GLY A 85 -14.07 4.03 -14.98
CA GLY A 85 -15.08 3.25 -14.25
C GLY A 85 -14.52 2.30 -13.19
N LYS A 86 -13.25 2.45 -12.79
CA LYS A 86 -12.59 1.62 -11.78
C LYS A 86 -12.24 2.44 -10.55
N LEU A 87 -12.14 1.74 -9.42
CA LEU A 87 -11.70 2.28 -8.15
C LEU A 87 -10.53 1.45 -7.63
N GLU A 88 -9.60 2.12 -6.96
CA GLU A 88 -8.49 1.47 -6.26
C GLU A 88 -8.84 1.33 -4.78
N PHE A 89 -8.59 0.16 -4.22
CA PHE A 89 -8.76 -0.12 -2.79
C PHE A 89 -7.46 -0.70 -2.25
N GLY A 90 -6.99 -0.18 -1.12
CA GLY A 90 -5.91 -0.75 -0.34
C GLY A 90 -6.47 -1.58 0.81
N VAL A 91 -6.20 -2.88 0.83
CA VAL A 91 -6.56 -3.77 1.94
C VAL A 91 -5.31 -4.04 2.76
N LYS A 92 -5.39 -3.80 4.08
CA LYS A 92 -4.33 -4.12 5.04
C LYS A 92 -4.86 -5.11 6.05
N VAL A 93 -4.11 -6.18 6.29
CA VAL A 93 -4.48 -7.24 7.22
C VAL A 93 -3.42 -7.33 8.30
N ASN A 94 -3.85 -7.06 9.53
CA ASN A 94 -3.02 -7.21 10.71
C ASN A 94 -3.53 -8.38 11.55
N TRP A 95 -2.61 -9.06 12.21
CA TRP A 95 -2.89 -10.11 13.18
C TRP A 95 -2.22 -9.83 14.53
N ASP A 96 -2.70 -10.51 15.57
CA ASP A 96 -1.99 -10.60 16.84
C ASP A 96 -1.02 -11.79 16.77
N ARG A 97 0.27 -11.50 16.63
CA ARG A 97 1.30 -12.52 16.46
C ARG A 97 1.36 -13.48 17.66
N ASP A 98 1.22 -12.97 18.88
CA ASP A 98 1.33 -13.80 20.08
C ASP A 98 0.16 -14.79 20.17
N GLN A 99 -1.05 -14.31 19.85
CA GLN A 99 -2.23 -15.17 19.76
C GLN A 99 -2.05 -16.28 18.69
N ILE A 100 -1.52 -15.93 17.51
CA ILE A 100 -1.31 -16.93 16.45
C ILE A 100 -0.22 -17.93 16.83
N ILE A 101 0.82 -17.51 17.56
CA ILE A 101 1.83 -18.44 18.09
C ILE A 101 1.19 -19.42 19.07
N ASP A 102 0.34 -18.95 19.97
CA ASP A 102 -0.36 -19.79 20.94
C ASP A 102 -1.27 -20.81 20.22
N GLU A 103 -1.99 -20.38 19.17
CA GLU A 103 -2.79 -21.27 18.33
C GLU A 103 -1.92 -22.32 17.61
N LEU A 104 -0.77 -21.91 17.04
CA LEU A 104 0.16 -22.82 16.38
C LEU A 104 0.72 -23.87 17.36
N GLN A 105 1.06 -23.47 18.58
CA GLN A 105 1.53 -24.42 19.62
C GLN A 105 0.45 -25.41 20.06
N GLN A 106 -0.82 -25.08 19.92
CA GLN A 106 -1.92 -25.99 20.24
C GLN A 106 -2.18 -27.00 19.12
N HIS A 107 -2.04 -26.58 17.85
CA HIS A 107 -2.37 -27.38 16.68
C HIS A 107 -1.19 -28.15 16.07
N ASP A 108 0.04 -27.68 16.25
CA ASP A 108 1.26 -28.35 15.74
C ASP A 108 1.93 -29.16 16.86
N GLU A 109 1.79 -30.48 16.76
CA GLU A 109 2.31 -31.41 17.76
C GLU A 109 3.84 -31.43 17.82
N GLU A 110 4.53 -31.14 16.71
CA GLU A 110 5.99 -31.10 16.62
C GLU A 110 6.53 -29.83 17.30
N LEU A 111 5.95 -28.66 16.99
CA LEU A 111 6.25 -27.40 17.68
C LEU A 111 6.00 -27.51 19.19
N ARG A 112 4.87 -28.12 19.59
CA ARG A 112 4.54 -28.33 21.00
C ARG A 112 5.55 -29.23 21.70
N LYS A 113 5.92 -30.37 21.10
CA LYS A 113 6.90 -31.31 21.66
C LYS A 113 8.28 -30.65 21.78
N PHE A 114 8.72 -29.93 20.75
CA PHE A 114 10.02 -29.26 20.74
C PHE A 114 10.08 -28.12 21.78
N HIS A 115 8.99 -27.35 21.93
CA HIS A 115 8.87 -26.34 22.97
C HIS A 115 8.93 -26.95 24.38
N GLN A 116 8.17 -28.02 24.63
CA GLN A 116 8.17 -28.74 25.91
C GLN A 116 9.53 -29.35 26.24
N GLU A 117 10.25 -29.89 25.25
CA GLU A 117 11.61 -30.41 25.45
C GLU A 117 12.61 -29.34 25.90
N ILE A 118 12.53 -28.15 25.30
CA ILE A 118 13.40 -27.02 25.67
C ILE A 118 13.08 -26.55 27.09
N VAL A 119 11.81 -26.45 27.45
CA VAL A 119 11.37 -26.07 28.80
C VAL A 119 11.82 -27.12 29.83
N ARG A 120 11.55 -28.42 29.59
CA ARG A 120 11.92 -29.52 30.50
C ARG A 120 13.42 -29.70 30.70
N LYS A 121 14.25 -29.43 29.67
CA LYS A 121 15.72 -29.52 29.77
C LYS A 121 16.35 -28.32 30.51
N GLN A 122 15.52 -27.37 30.96
CA GLN A 122 15.62 -26.23 31.90
C GLN A 122 16.94 -25.41 32.02
N LEU A 123 18.15 -25.91 31.72
CA LEU A 123 19.42 -25.18 31.93
C LEU A 123 20.57 -25.52 30.95
N ARG A 124 20.40 -26.44 29.97
CA ARG A 124 21.44 -26.79 28.96
C ARG A 124 20.99 -26.73 27.50
N SER A 125 19.84 -26.13 27.19
CA SER A 125 19.51 -25.85 25.78
C SER A 125 20.49 -24.79 25.28
N THR A 126 21.46 -25.18 24.44
CA THR A 126 22.41 -24.25 23.83
C THR A 126 21.64 -23.16 23.07
N TYR A 127 22.26 -21.99 22.92
CA TYR A 127 21.78 -20.90 22.05
C TYR A 127 21.18 -21.41 20.72
N PHE A 128 21.80 -22.46 20.16
CA PHE A 128 21.33 -23.16 18.95
C PHE A 128 19.91 -23.73 19.04
N ALA A 129 19.51 -24.35 20.15
CA ALA A 129 18.18 -24.94 20.30
C ALA A 129 17.08 -23.87 20.33
N ARG A 130 17.34 -22.73 21.01
CA ARG A 130 16.42 -21.58 21.02
C ARG A 130 16.31 -20.93 19.66
N MET A 131 17.43 -20.78 18.96
CA MET A 131 17.47 -20.28 17.58
C MET A 131 16.70 -21.19 16.63
N GLN A 132 16.80 -22.51 16.80
CA GLN A 132 16.04 -23.48 16.00
C GLN A 132 14.54 -23.39 16.26
N LEU A 133 14.11 -23.28 17.51
CA LEU A 133 12.69 -23.09 17.86
C LEU A 133 12.14 -21.80 17.22
N GLY A 134 12.89 -20.69 17.33
CA GLY A 134 12.50 -19.41 16.71
C GLY A 134 12.30 -19.56 15.19
N ARG A 135 13.23 -20.23 14.50
CA ARG A 135 13.10 -20.50 13.06
C ARG A 135 11.89 -21.36 12.70
N MET A 136 11.55 -22.34 13.54
CA MET A 136 10.35 -23.17 13.32
C MET A 136 9.07 -22.34 13.47
N ILE A 137 8.99 -21.49 14.51
CA ILE A 137 7.86 -20.59 14.73
C ILE A 137 7.73 -19.60 13.57
N ASP A 138 8.82 -18.94 13.16
CA ASP A 138 8.78 -17.98 12.05
C ASP A 138 8.35 -18.63 10.74
N LYS A 139 8.79 -19.87 10.48
CA LYS A 139 8.35 -20.64 9.32
C LYS A 139 6.85 -20.94 9.38
N ALA A 140 6.35 -21.43 10.51
CA ALA A 140 4.94 -21.75 10.70
C ALA A 140 4.05 -20.50 10.59
N LEU A 141 4.50 -19.36 11.12
CA LEU A 141 3.84 -18.06 10.94
C LEU A 141 3.78 -17.66 9.46
N ALA A 142 4.89 -17.74 8.73
CA ALA A 142 4.93 -17.39 7.30
C ALA A 142 3.98 -18.27 6.46
N GLU A 143 3.93 -19.57 6.74
CA GLU A 143 2.99 -20.49 6.10
C GLU A 143 1.54 -20.13 6.41
N ARG A 144 1.21 -19.83 7.67
CA ARG A 144 -0.13 -19.41 8.11
C ARG A 144 -0.55 -18.08 7.48
N ALA A 145 0.34 -17.09 7.45
CA ALA A 145 0.11 -15.82 6.79
C ALA A 145 -0.20 -16.01 5.31
N THR A 146 0.57 -16.86 4.62
CA THR A 146 0.37 -17.18 3.20
C THR A 146 -1.01 -17.79 2.94
N LEU A 147 -1.49 -18.66 3.84
CA LEU A 147 -2.83 -19.24 3.73
C LEU A 147 -3.93 -18.18 3.87
N TYR A 148 -3.85 -17.32 4.89
CA TYR A 148 -4.84 -16.25 5.09
C TYR A 148 -4.86 -15.25 3.93
N VAL A 149 -3.67 -14.83 3.48
CA VAL A 149 -3.53 -13.94 2.32
C VAL A 149 -4.19 -14.57 1.10
N ARG A 150 -3.91 -15.85 0.84
CA ARG A 150 -4.50 -16.58 -0.29
C ARG A 150 -6.02 -16.64 -0.21
N GLU A 151 -6.60 -16.96 0.94
CA GLU A 151 -8.06 -17.00 1.12
C GLU A 151 -8.72 -15.64 0.84
N ILE A 152 -8.09 -14.56 1.32
CA ILE A 152 -8.57 -13.19 1.07
C ILE A 152 -8.49 -12.85 -0.42
N TYR A 153 -7.37 -13.18 -1.07
CA TYR A 153 -7.21 -12.99 -2.51
C TYR A 153 -8.26 -13.76 -3.32
N GLU A 154 -8.49 -15.03 -3.00
CA GLU A 154 -9.48 -15.85 -3.68
C GLU A 154 -10.90 -15.29 -3.52
N ALA A 155 -11.24 -14.78 -2.34
CA ALA A 155 -12.53 -14.13 -2.09
C ALA A 155 -12.72 -12.84 -2.91
N LEU A 156 -11.68 -12.00 -3.00
CA LEU A 156 -11.74 -10.71 -3.70
C LEU A 156 -11.57 -10.82 -5.22
N ARG A 157 -10.98 -11.91 -5.72
CA ARG A 157 -10.65 -12.08 -7.14
C ARG A 157 -11.83 -11.87 -8.08
N SER A 158 -13.03 -12.26 -7.66
CA SER A 158 -14.25 -12.16 -8.49
C SER A 158 -14.71 -10.72 -8.75
N CYS A 159 -14.38 -9.78 -7.87
CA CYS A 159 -14.77 -8.37 -7.99
C CYS A 159 -13.60 -7.44 -8.40
N CYS A 160 -12.38 -7.97 -8.51
CA CYS A 160 -11.20 -7.22 -8.89
C CYS A 160 -10.85 -7.42 -10.37
N VAL A 161 -10.61 -6.31 -11.08
CA VAL A 161 -10.09 -6.33 -12.46
C VAL A 161 -8.57 -6.44 -12.53
N ALA A 162 -7.88 -6.04 -11.46
CA ALA A 162 -6.44 -6.14 -11.28
C ALA A 162 -6.13 -6.16 -9.77
N SER A 163 -4.98 -6.72 -9.39
CA SER A 163 -4.49 -6.73 -8.02
C SER A 163 -2.98 -6.59 -7.98
N ARG A 164 -2.46 -6.06 -6.88
CA ARG A 164 -1.03 -5.92 -6.63
C ARG A 164 -0.73 -6.18 -5.16
N ASP A 165 0.22 -7.07 -4.91
CA ASP A 165 0.75 -7.34 -3.57
C ASP A 165 1.83 -6.33 -3.20
N ASN A 166 1.82 -5.89 -1.94
CA ASN A 166 2.90 -5.09 -1.34
C ASN A 166 3.58 -5.89 -0.24
N GLN A 167 4.87 -5.62 -0.01
CA GLN A 167 5.57 -6.25 1.12
C GLN A 167 4.99 -5.73 2.44
N PRO A 168 4.60 -6.62 3.36
CA PRO A 168 4.13 -6.22 4.69
C PRO A 168 5.21 -5.44 5.45
N ILE A 169 4.77 -4.50 6.29
CA ILE A 169 5.65 -3.67 7.10
C ILE A 169 5.52 -4.09 8.56
N GLY A 170 6.62 -4.57 9.15
CA GLY A 170 6.65 -5.09 10.52
C GLY A 170 6.17 -6.53 10.61
N ASP A 171 6.00 -7.04 11.82
CA ASP A 171 5.65 -8.43 12.12
C ASP A 171 4.15 -8.66 12.37
N LYS A 172 3.39 -7.58 12.51
CA LYS A 172 1.94 -7.60 12.70
C LYS A 172 1.15 -7.58 11.40
N MET A 173 1.73 -7.06 10.32
CA MET A 173 1.08 -6.96 9.02
C MET A 173 1.38 -8.23 8.23
N ILE A 174 0.34 -8.85 7.67
CA ILE A 174 0.48 -10.00 6.77
C ILE A 174 0.10 -9.69 5.32
N MET A 175 -0.65 -8.59 5.11
CA MET A 175 -1.05 -8.05 3.81
C MET A 175 -1.19 -6.53 3.87
#